data_AF-A0A949I6U8-F1
#
_entry.id   AF-A0A949I6U8-F1
#
_cell.length_a   1.000
_cell.length_b   1.000
_cell.length_c   1.000
_cell.angle_alpha   90.00
_cell.angle_beta   90.00
_cell.angle_gamma   90.00
#
_symmetry.space_group_name_H-M   'P 1'
#
loop_
_entity.id
_entity.type
_entity.pdbx_description
1 polymer ?
#
loop_
_entity_poly.entity_id
_entity_poly.type
_entity_poly.pdbx_seq_one_letter_code
_entity_poly.pdbx_strand_id
1 'polypeptide(L)'
;MEEKDLEQRIKSIQNIATENPNVDVGSLMMNMLEHQHEDNNVSNKDKTRGYLVSFFMPPAAIYYFVKFFFGDKDDGRRIGTICLLIAILTTVLSMAASKLMFNSASLGNQNVNSLSSQLLGTFK
;
A
#
# COMPACT_ATOMS: atom_id res chain seq x y z
N MET A 1 -1.98 -16.15 -24.91
CA MET A 1 -0.62 -16.74 -25.11
C MET A 1 -0.26 -17.70 -23.97
N GLU A 2 -0.89 -17.61 -22.79
CA GLU A 2 -0.60 -18.45 -21.60
C GLU A 2 -0.96 -19.94 -21.73
N GLU A 3 -2.05 -20.32 -22.41
CA GLU A 3 -2.47 -21.74 -22.49
C GLU A 3 -1.43 -22.66 -23.13
N LYS A 4 -0.75 -22.18 -24.19
CA LYS A 4 0.26 -22.97 -24.90
C LYS A 4 1.52 -23.20 -24.08
N ASP A 5 1.88 -22.26 -23.20
CA ASP A 5 3.03 -22.40 -22.30
C ASP A 5 2.72 -23.38 -21.16
N LEU A 6 1.46 -23.37 -20.70
CA LEU A 6 0.98 -24.27 -19.65
C LEU A 6 0.96 -25.74 -20.12
N GLU A 7 0.46 -26.00 -21.33
CA GLU A 7 0.45 -27.35 -21.92
C GLU A 7 1.87 -27.90 -22.12
N GLN A 8 2.81 -27.05 -22.51
CA GLN A 8 4.20 -27.46 -22.75
C GLN A 8 4.91 -27.81 -21.44
N ARG A 9 4.61 -27.09 -20.36
CA ARG A 9 5.11 -27.37 -19.00
C ARG A 9 4.52 -28.65 -18.41
N ILE A 10 3.21 -28.88 -18.57
CA ILE A 10 2.55 -30.11 -18.12
C ILE A 10 3.17 -31.34 -18.80
N LYS A 11 3.42 -31.28 -20.11
CA LYS A 11 4.10 -32.36 -20.84
C LYS A 11 5.52 -32.61 -20.34
N SER A 12 6.26 -31.57 -19.97
CA SER A 12 7.62 -31.73 -19.43
C SER A 12 7.63 -32.44 -18.07
N ILE A 13 6.68 -32.13 -17.20
CA ILE A 13 6.52 -32.78 -15.88
C ILE A 13 6.10 -34.24 -16.04
N GLN A 14 5.22 -34.52 -16.99
CA GLN A 14 4.77 -35.89 -17.29
C GLN A 14 5.91 -36.76 -17.84
N ASN A 15 6.81 -36.19 -18.65
CA ASN A 15 8.01 -36.90 -19.12
C ASN A 15 8.99 -37.19 -17.98
N ILE A 16 9.22 -36.23 -17.07
CA ILE A 16 10.10 -36.42 -15.90
C ILE A 16 9.54 -37.49 -14.95
N ALA A 17 8.22 -37.53 -14.77
CA ALA A 17 7.52 -38.55 -14.00
C ALA A 17 7.66 -39.96 -14.61
N THR A 18 7.73 -40.04 -15.94
CA THR A 18 7.89 -41.30 -16.68
C THR A 18 9.33 -41.79 -16.63
N GLU A 19 10.32 -40.88 -16.61
CA GLU A 19 11.75 -41.19 -16.50
C GLU A 19 12.21 -41.54 -15.08
N ASN A 20 11.57 -41.01 -14.03
CA ASN A 20 11.94 -41.26 -12.64
C ASN A 20 10.70 -41.54 -11.74
N PRO A 21 10.28 -42.82 -11.57
CA PRO A 21 9.11 -43.18 -10.77
C PRO A 21 9.27 -42.94 -9.26
N ASN A 22 10.48 -42.62 -8.79
CA ASN A 22 10.76 -42.24 -7.40
C ASN A 22 10.58 -40.74 -7.13
N VAL A 23 10.31 -39.93 -8.16
CA VAL A 23 10.07 -38.49 -8.00
C VAL A 23 8.58 -38.29 -7.77
N ASP A 24 8.22 -37.84 -6.57
CA ASP A 24 6.85 -37.49 -6.23
C ASP A 24 6.41 -36.27 -7.04
N VAL A 25 5.75 -36.55 -8.16
CA VAL A 25 5.22 -35.55 -9.11
C VAL A 25 4.32 -34.54 -8.41
N GLY A 26 3.63 -34.95 -7.34
CA GLY A 26 2.82 -34.07 -6.51
C GLY A 26 3.65 -32.99 -5.85
N SER A 27 4.79 -33.35 -5.24
CA SER A 27 5.71 -32.40 -4.60
C SER A 27 6.34 -31.42 -5.60
N LEU A 28 6.62 -31.89 -6.82
CA LEU A 28 7.25 -31.10 -7.87
C LEU A 28 6.26 -30.11 -8.51
N MET A 29 5.02 -30.54 -8.74
CA MET A 29 3.93 -29.64 -9.14
C MET A 29 3.62 -28.62 -8.05
N MET A 30 3.59 -29.04 -6.78
CA MET A 30 3.27 -28.16 -5.66
C MET A 30 4.35 -27.07 -5.48
N ASN A 31 5.63 -27.42 -5.60
CA ASN A 31 6.73 -26.47 -5.54
C ASN A 31 6.74 -25.51 -6.75
N MET A 32 6.37 -26.00 -7.95
CA MET A 32 6.21 -25.13 -9.12
C MET A 32 5.02 -24.17 -9.00
N LEU A 33 3.88 -24.65 -8.51
CA LEU A 33 2.69 -23.81 -8.24
C LEU A 33 3.04 -22.71 -7.22
N GLU A 34 3.75 -23.06 -6.15
CA GLU A 34 4.17 -22.12 -5.12
C GLU A 34 5.10 -21.03 -5.66
N HIS A 35 6.10 -21.39 -6.48
CA HIS A 35 7.02 -20.44 -7.11
C HIS A 35 6.36 -19.59 -8.21
N GLN A 36 5.41 -20.15 -8.97
CA GLN A 36 4.70 -19.42 -10.02
C GLN A 36 3.78 -18.34 -9.44
N HIS A 37 3.24 -18.54 -8.23
CA HIS A 37 2.50 -17.52 -7.49
C HIS A 37 3.39 -16.41 -6.91
N GLU A 38 4.66 -16.67 -6.59
CA GLU A 38 5.58 -15.63 -6.11
C GLU A 38 6.06 -14.69 -7.22
N ASP A 39 6.36 -15.21 -8.41
CA ASP A 39 6.86 -14.38 -9.53
C ASP A 39 5.79 -13.42 -10.09
N ASN A 40 4.52 -13.80 -10.02
CA ASN A 40 3.41 -12.96 -10.48
C ASN A 40 2.96 -11.90 -9.46
N ASN A 41 3.54 -11.91 -8.25
CA ASN A 41 3.21 -10.97 -7.19
C ASN A 41 4.10 -9.73 -7.19
N VAL A 42 3.58 -8.62 -6.66
CA VAL A 42 4.41 -7.41 -6.46
C VAL A 42 5.50 -7.75 -5.43
N SER A 43 6.75 -7.38 -5.71
CA SER A 43 7.85 -7.66 -4.78
C SER A 43 7.57 -6.99 -3.43
N ASN A 44 7.82 -7.69 -2.32
CA ASN A 44 7.60 -7.16 -0.96
C ASN A 44 8.25 -5.79 -0.76
N LYS A 45 9.43 -5.53 -1.36
CA LYS A 45 10.11 -4.23 -1.31
C LYS A 45 9.31 -3.12 -1.98
N ASP A 46 8.66 -3.41 -3.10
CA ASP A 46 7.81 -2.47 -3.82
C ASP A 46 6.49 -2.23 -3.08
N LYS A 47 5.93 -3.25 -2.42
CA LYS A 47 4.74 -3.10 -1.56
C LYS A 47 5.03 -2.13 -0.41
N THR A 48 6.13 -2.36 0.33
CA THR A 48 6.52 -1.52 1.47
C THR A 48 6.79 -0.08 1.04
N ARG A 49 7.48 0.12 -0.09
CA ARG A 49 7.69 1.46 -0.67
C ARG A 49 6.38 2.15 -1.01
N GLY A 50 5.46 1.44 -1.67
CA GLY A 50 4.13 1.99 -2.00
C GLY A 50 3.36 2.45 -0.78
N TYR A 51 3.34 1.65 0.28
CA TYR A 51 2.67 2.01 1.54
C TYR A 51 3.33 3.19 2.25
N LEU A 52 4.67 3.22 2.32
CA LEU A 52 5.40 4.33 2.94
C LEU A 52 5.12 5.64 2.21
N VAL A 53 5.22 5.64 0.87
CA VAL A 53 4.97 6.84 0.08
C VAL A 53 3.52 7.29 0.22
N SER A 54 2.56 6.36 0.25
CA SER A 54 1.15 6.68 0.42
C SER A 54 0.84 7.31 1.78
N PHE A 55 1.60 6.95 2.81
CA PHE A 55 1.48 7.52 4.15
C PHE A 55 2.10 8.93 4.25
N PHE A 56 3.34 9.11 3.78
CA PHE A 56 4.06 10.38 3.90
C PHE A 56 3.64 11.43 2.87
N MET A 57 3.21 10.99 1.69
CA MET A 57 2.85 11.86 0.59
C MET A 57 1.55 11.37 -0.07
N PRO A 58 0.38 11.64 0.54
CA PRO A 58 -0.91 11.18 0.02
C PRO A 58 -1.16 11.52 -1.46
N PRO A 59 -0.73 12.68 -2.01
CA PRO A 59 -0.86 12.95 -3.45
C PRO A 59 -0.07 11.98 -4.33
N ALA A 60 1.10 11.52 -3.87
CA ALA A 60 1.91 10.53 -4.57
C ALA A 60 1.32 9.12 -4.48
N ALA A 61 0.38 8.87 -3.55
CA ALA A 61 -0.34 7.59 -3.47
C ALA A 61 -1.12 7.29 -4.75
N ILE A 62 -1.63 8.32 -5.45
CA ILE A 62 -2.34 8.15 -6.73
C ILE A 62 -1.42 7.59 -7.81
N TYR A 63 -0.16 8.03 -7.85
CA TYR A 63 0.84 7.48 -8.77
C TYR A 63 1.08 5.99 -8.51
N TYR A 64 1.23 5.59 -7.24
CA TYR A 64 1.39 4.17 -6.88
C TYR A 64 0.12 3.35 -7.08
N PHE A 65 -1.05 3.95 -6.86
CA PHE A 65 -2.34 3.35 -7.20
C PHE A 65 -2.38 3.01 -8.68
N VAL A 66 -2.14 3.98 -9.57
CA VAL A 66 -2.15 3.76 -11.03
C VAL A 66 -1.09 2.72 -11.42
N LYS A 67 0.12 2.85 -10.86
CA LYS A 67 1.23 1.91 -11.14
C LYS A 67 0.90 0.46 -10.80
N PHE A 68 0.26 0.20 -9.65
CA PHE A 68 -0.06 -1.15 -9.23
C PHE A 68 -1.41 -1.64 -9.78
N PHE A 69 -2.39 -0.75 -9.95
CA PHE A 69 -3.72 -1.09 -10.44
C PHE A 69 -3.72 -1.48 -11.93
N PHE A 70 -2.85 -0.84 -12.72
CA PHE A 70 -2.64 -1.17 -14.14
C PHE A 70 -1.45 -2.11 -14.39
N GLY A 71 -0.75 -2.56 -13.34
CA GLY A 71 0.32 -3.54 -13.50
C GLY A 71 -0.24 -4.94 -13.75
N ASP A 72 0.44 -5.73 -14.58
CA ASP A 72 0.08 -7.13 -14.90
C ASP A 72 0.23 -8.12 -13.74
N LYS A 73 0.39 -7.63 -12.51
CA LYS A 73 0.60 -8.45 -11.32
C LYS A 73 -0.73 -8.75 -10.65
N ASP A 74 -0.97 -10.01 -10.31
CA ASP A 74 -2.26 -10.50 -9.79
C ASP A 74 -2.72 -9.73 -8.53
N ASP A 75 -1.81 -9.36 -7.63
CA ASP A 75 -2.16 -8.59 -6.42
C ASP A 75 -2.07 -7.06 -6.58
N GLY A 76 -1.65 -6.56 -7.74
CA GLY A 76 -1.42 -5.14 -7.99
C GLY A 76 -2.66 -4.29 -7.75
N ARG A 77 -3.84 -4.76 -8.19
CA ARG A 77 -5.13 -4.09 -7.93
C ARG A 77 -5.46 -4.00 -6.45
N ARG A 78 -5.17 -5.07 -5.69
CA ARG A 78 -5.42 -5.12 -4.24
C ARG A 78 -4.49 -4.14 -3.51
N ILE A 79 -3.19 -4.17 -3.82
CA ILE A 79 -2.20 -3.24 -3.23
C ILE A 79 -2.52 -1.79 -3.57
N GLY A 80 -2.85 -1.52 -4.83
CA GLY A 80 -3.25 -0.19 -5.26
C GLY A 80 -4.42 0.31 -4.42
N THR A 81 -5.48 -0.48 -4.31
CA THR A 81 -6.66 -0.15 -3.51
C THR A 81 -6.31 0.11 -2.04
N ILE A 82 -5.40 -0.68 -1.44
CA ILE A 82 -4.92 -0.47 -0.07
C ILE A 82 -4.16 0.85 0.04
N CYS A 83 -3.26 1.17 -0.90
CA CYS A 83 -2.55 2.47 -0.92
C CYS A 83 -3.53 3.64 -0.99
N LEU A 84 -4.58 3.54 -1.82
CA LEU A 84 -5.61 4.56 -1.93
C LEU A 84 -6.37 4.75 -0.61
N LEU A 85 -6.76 3.65 0.04
CA LEU A 85 -7.44 3.70 1.34
C LEU A 85 -6.57 4.33 2.43
N ILE A 86 -5.29 3.97 2.49
CA ILE A 86 -4.32 4.58 3.42
C ILE A 86 -4.23 6.09 3.17
N ALA A 87 -4.10 6.51 1.91
CA ALA A 87 -3.99 7.92 1.56
C ALA A 87 -5.24 8.72 1.96
N ILE A 88 -6.44 8.18 1.75
CA ILE A 88 -7.71 8.79 2.17
C ILE A 88 -7.74 8.95 3.69
N LEU A 89 -7.45 7.87 4.43
CA LEU A 89 -7.43 7.89 5.89
C LEU A 89 -6.44 8.94 6.43
N THR A 90 -5.21 8.94 5.93
CA THR A 90 -4.18 9.90 6.35
C THR A 90 -4.57 11.35 6.03
N THR A 91 -5.24 11.58 4.90
CA THR A 91 -5.74 12.91 4.52
C THR A 91 -6.82 13.39 5.48
N VAL A 92 -7.79 12.54 5.81
CA VAL A 92 -8.86 12.86 6.77
C VAL A 92 -8.29 13.15 8.15
N LEU A 93 -7.36 12.32 8.64
CA LEU A 93 -6.66 12.54 9.90
C LEU A 93 -5.87 13.85 9.89
N SER A 94 -5.15 14.16 8.81
CA SER A 94 -4.41 15.41 8.67
C SER A 94 -5.32 16.63 8.70
N MET A 95 -6.48 16.56 8.04
CA MET A 95 -7.48 17.63 8.07
C MET A 95 -8.07 17.81 9.47
N ALA A 96 -8.37 16.72 10.18
CA ALA A 96 -8.88 16.78 11.55
C ALA A 96 -7.85 17.38 12.52
N ALA A 97 -6.59 16.93 12.44
CA ALA A 97 -5.48 17.47 13.23
C ALA A 97 -5.26 18.96 12.94
N SER A 98 -5.30 19.36 11.66
CA SER A 98 -5.18 20.76 11.26
C SER A 98 -6.31 21.61 11.84
N LYS A 99 -7.57 21.15 11.77
CA LYS A 99 -8.71 21.86 12.37
C LYS A 99 -8.54 22.04 13.88
N LEU A 100 -8.08 21.02 14.59
CA LEU A 100 -7.80 21.11 16.03
C LEU A 100 -6.69 22.11 16.33
N MET A 101 -5.58 22.09 15.58
CA MET A 101 -4.48 23.04 15.73
C MET A 101 -4.92 24.49 15.47
N PHE A 102 -5.68 24.74 14.40
CA PHE A 102 -6.18 26.08 14.07
C PHE A 102 -7.24 26.60 15.05
N ASN A 103 -8.15 25.74 15.53
CA ASN A 103 -9.12 26.13 16.56
C ASN A 103 -8.43 26.47 17.90
N SER A 104 -7.34 25.76 18.22
CA SER A 104 -6.54 26.05 19.43
C SER A 104 -5.77 27.36 19.30
N ALA A 105 -5.20 27.64 18.12
CA ALA A 105 -4.50 28.89 17.84
C ALA A 105 -5.44 30.12 17.86
N SER A 106 -6.69 29.97 17.42
CA SER A 106 -7.69 31.04 17.46
C SER A 106 -8.10 31.43 18.88
N LEU A 107 -8.11 30.50 19.84
CA LEU A 107 -8.44 30.78 21.24
C LEU A 107 -7.27 31.41 22.02
N GLY A 108 -6.03 31.15 21.60
CA GLY A 108 -4.84 31.76 22.21
C GLY A 108 -4.77 33.28 22.04
N ASN A 109 -5.16 33.80 20.87
CA ASN A 109 -5.07 35.25 20.58
C ASN A 109 -6.15 36.11 21.28
N GLN A 110 -7.31 35.54 21.61
CA GLN A 110 -8.33 36.28 22.35
C GLN A 110 -7.92 36.49 23.82
N ASN A 111 -7.17 35.56 24.40
CA ASN A 111 -6.83 35.58 25.83
C ASN A 111 -5.68 36.56 26.18
N VAL A 112 -4.72 36.76 25.28
CA VAL A 112 -3.62 37.74 25.48
C VAL A 112 -4.10 39.19 25.41
N ASN A 113 -5.05 39.50 24.51
CA ASN A 113 -5.60 40.85 24.41
C ASN A 113 -6.49 41.19 25.62
N SER A 114 -7.27 40.25 26.14
CA SER A 114 -8.06 40.47 27.36
C SER A 114 -7.19 40.67 28.60
N LEU A 115 -6.10 39.90 28.77
CA LEU A 115 -5.17 40.06 29.90
C LEU A 115 -4.43 41.39 29.88
N SER A 116 -3.97 41.83 28.70
CA SER A 116 -3.29 43.13 28.56
C SER A 116 -4.22 44.31 28.87
N SER A 117 -5.49 44.24 28.45
CA SER A 117 -6.48 45.29 28.71
C SER A 117 -6.90 45.36 30.18
N GLN A 118 -6.99 44.22 30.88
CA GLN A 118 -7.27 44.20 32.33
C GLN A 118 -6.12 44.76 33.16
N LEU A 119 -4.87 44.43 32.82
CA LEU A 119 -3.70 44.97 33.51
C LEU A 119 -3.53 46.48 33.28
N LEU A 120 -3.74 46.98 32.07
CA LEU A 120 -3.66 48.42 31.79
C LEU A 120 -4.80 49.23 32.44
N GLY A 121 -5.97 48.62 32.67
CA GLY A 121 -7.09 49.24 33.37
C GLY A 121 -6.93 49.29 34.90
N THR A 122 -6.06 48.46 35.49
CA THR A 122 -5.83 48.44 36.96
C THR A 122 -4.74 49.39 37.44
N PHE A 123 -3.96 49.99 36.52
CA PHE A 123 -2.88 50.94 36.84
C PHE A 123 -3.27 52.42 36.60
N LYS A 124 -4.56 52.74 36.49
CA LYS A 124 -5.07 54.10 36.28
C LYS A 124 -6.06 54.46 37.37
#